data_AF-A0A0A8UQP1-F1
#
_entry.id   AF-A0A0A8UQP1-F1
#
_cell.length_a   1.000
_cell.length_b   1.000
_cell.length_c   1.000
_cell.angle_alpha   90.00
_cell.angle_beta   90.00
_cell.angle_gamma   90.00
#
_symmetry.space_group_name_H-M   'P 1'
#
loop_
_entity.id
_entity.type
_entity.pdbx_description
1 polymer ?
#
loop_
_entity_poly.entity_id
_entity_poly.type
_entity_poly.pdbx_seq_one_letter_code
_entity_poly.pdbx_strand_id
1 'polypeptide(L)'
;MSYLLPINLNHYKKKIKDRTTFLIDSSSQEIPDDPLFSCYEDSEEIRLISKETLETFQKNLDEVRKLIQRHGSDGSQISIALEALGESDDLSLLQQKYKEILLKKTGQNIMAIRQFCLFMDVLVFSARTTPYFFDTIFSQNSPVLHDEIIEIVILANQTPTHYMSLSDFLTLLQIHQESLIQENRKKLLHNGEALGETTVVCPYTRKKISVSASLETADVAKDFLAIFVALYTLADLPFSELKAHESKDYLYQAQETLLRYLKNPTVFTFTETQRKFLDELGINDVKNQLNQLAVHNRLNCQPVYNRYNHLWENQANEETTIEENALKLLIDYNKQNWILPSVGLFFTGHWRRHHYGIVAKAIERLQRGDDLQSTLEELETAARIHPQFNEEGSLINRLNCIRYHYQEKAAFAASMEDEVPSLNTFGGS
;
A
#
# COMPACT_ATOMS: atom_id res chain seq x y z
N MET A 1 -9.39 20.09 -10.29
CA MET A 1 -10.63 20.29 -9.49
C MET A 1 -11.23 18.91 -9.20
N SER A 2 -11.57 18.59 -7.95
CA SER A 2 -12.09 17.25 -7.61
C SER A 2 -13.57 17.12 -7.97
N TYR A 3 -13.89 16.24 -8.92
CA TYR A 3 -15.27 15.93 -9.36
C TYR A 3 -16.17 15.35 -8.26
N LEU A 4 -15.60 15.04 -7.08
CA LEU A 4 -16.29 14.38 -5.98
C LEU A 4 -16.68 15.34 -4.83
N LEU A 5 -16.30 16.63 -4.91
CA LEU A 5 -16.61 17.66 -3.91
C LEU A 5 -18.09 17.75 -3.45
N PRO A 6 -19.12 17.48 -4.29
CA PRO A 6 -20.51 17.54 -3.85
C PRO A 6 -21.03 16.25 -3.19
N ILE A 7 -20.24 15.17 -3.19
CA ILE A 7 -20.66 13.87 -2.65
C ILE A 7 -20.45 13.86 -1.13
N ASN A 8 -21.46 13.37 -0.40
CA ASN A 8 -21.42 13.30 1.06
C ASN A 8 -21.69 11.87 1.55
N LEU A 9 -20.79 11.35 2.39
CA LEU A 9 -20.90 10.02 3.03
C LEU A 9 -20.96 10.09 4.56
N ASN A 10 -21.43 11.21 5.14
CA ASN A 10 -21.45 11.41 6.59
C ASN A 10 -22.26 10.33 7.34
N HIS A 11 -23.27 9.73 6.72
CA HIS A 11 -24.03 8.62 7.32
C HIS A 11 -23.22 7.33 7.44
N TYR A 12 -22.17 7.15 6.63
CA TYR A 12 -21.23 6.02 6.72
C TYR A 12 -20.03 6.30 7.63
N LYS A 13 -19.86 7.53 8.15
CA LYS A 13 -18.68 7.97 8.92
C LYS A 13 -18.26 6.98 10.02
N LYS A 14 -19.19 6.54 10.86
CA LYS A 14 -18.92 5.56 11.93
C LYS A 14 -18.44 4.23 11.35
N LYS A 15 -19.13 3.72 10.33
CA LYS A 15 -18.82 2.43 9.73
C LYS A 15 -17.47 2.42 9.02
N ILE A 16 -17.15 3.49 8.30
CA ILE A 16 -15.84 3.68 7.65
C ILE A 16 -14.75 3.70 8.72
N LYS A 17 -14.94 4.48 9.80
CA LYS A 17 -13.97 4.55 10.92
C LYS A 17 -13.76 3.20 11.59
N ASP A 18 -14.83 2.45 11.87
CA ASP A 18 -14.74 1.12 12.49
C ASP A 18 -13.98 0.14 11.57
N ARG A 19 -14.17 0.26 10.25
CA ARG A 19 -13.53 -0.59 9.24
C ARG A 19 -12.06 -0.24 8.97
N THR A 20 -11.58 0.94 9.36
CA THR A 20 -10.15 1.29 9.28
C THR A 20 -9.27 0.28 10.00
N THR A 21 -9.74 -0.31 11.10
CA THR A 21 -9.00 -1.33 11.89
C THR A 21 -8.63 -2.60 11.12
N PHE A 22 -9.28 -2.87 9.98
CA PHE A 22 -8.94 -3.99 9.10
C PHE A 22 -7.83 -3.63 8.12
N LEU A 23 -7.59 -2.35 7.88
CA LEU A 23 -6.57 -1.84 6.96
C LEU A 23 -5.27 -1.44 7.67
N ILE A 24 -5.30 -1.45 9.00
CA ILE A 24 -4.11 -1.31 9.84
C ILE A 24 -3.41 -2.65 9.92
N ASP A 25 -2.12 -2.67 9.60
CA ASP A 25 -1.28 -3.84 9.80
C ASP A 25 -1.19 -4.16 11.30
N SER A 26 -1.60 -5.37 11.65
CA SER A 26 -1.61 -5.85 13.03
C SER A 26 -0.24 -5.86 13.72
N SER A 27 0.85 -5.85 12.95
CA SER A 27 2.22 -5.85 13.49
C SER A 27 2.75 -4.44 13.71
N SER A 28 2.72 -3.60 12.67
CA SER A 28 3.22 -2.22 12.77
C SER A 28 2.25 -1.27 13.48
N GLN A 29 0.96 -1.63 13.59
CA GLN A 29 -0.12 -0.79 14.09
C GLN A 29 -0.35 0.49 13.24
N GLU A 30 0.08 0.44 11.99
CA GLU A 30 -0.04 1.53 11.02
C GLU A 30 -0.69 1.03 9.71
N ILE A 31 -1.21 1.95 8.91
CA ILE A 31 -1.65 1.63 7.55
C ILE A 31 -0.39 1.46 6.69
N PRO A 32 -0.23 0.33 6.00
CA PRO A 32 1.00 0.04 5.27
C PRO A 32 1.14 0.92 4.00
N ASP A 33 2.34 1.45 3.77
CA ASP A 33 2.71 2.15 2.53
C ASP A 33 2.86 1.21 1.33
N ASP A 34 3.18 -0.06 1.62
CA ASP A 34 3.35 -1.17 0.71
C ASP A 34 2.26 -2.25 0.95
N PRO A 35 0.97 -1.89 0.79
CA PRO A 35 -0.13 -2.75 1.21
C PRO A 35 -0.18 -4.05 0.40
N LEU A 36 -0.37 -5.16 1.12
CA LEU A 36 -0.75 -6.46 0.59
C LEU A 36 -2.03 -6.92 1.28
N PHE A 37 -2.87 -7.71 0.61
CA PHE A 37 -3.91 -8.45 1.31
C PHE A 37 -3.30 -9.64 2.07
N SER A 38 -3.71 -9.81 3.33
CA SER A 38 -3.42 -11.03 4.08
C SER A 38 -4.26 -12.19 3.52
N CYS A 39 -3.68 -12.97 2.60
CA CYS A 39 -4.35 -14.15 2.05
C CYS A 39 -4.35 -15.28 3.09
N TYR A 40 -5.37 -15.31 3.94
CA TYR A 40 -5.52 -16.35 4.94
C TYR A 40 -5.96 -17.68 4.31
N GLU A 41 -5.38 -18.79 4.76
CA GLU A 41 -5.76 -20.12 4.27
C GLU A 41 -7.15 -20.56 4.77
N ASP A 42 -7.54 -20.13 5.98
CA ASP A 42 -8.75 -20.59 6.67
C ASP A 42 -9.81 -19.48 6.80
N SER A 43 -9.66 -18.35 6.11
CA SER A 43 -10.53 -17.18 6.30
C SER A 43 -10.57 -16.25 5.08
N GLU A 44 -11.75 -15.74 4.74
CA GLU A 44 -11.91 -14.70 3.70
C GLU A 44 -11.90 -13.27 4.28
N GLU A 45 -11.39 -13.09 5.49
CA GLU A 45 -11.34 -11.77 6.12
C GLU A 45 -10.41 -10.83 5.35
N ILE A 46 -10.91 -9.64 5.03
CA ILE A 46 -10.11 -8.61 4.37
C ILE A 46 -9.26 -7.93 5.42
N ARG A 47 -7.95 -8.13 5.33
CA ARG A 47 -6.96 -7.39 6.10
C ARG A 47 -5.79 -6.98 5.23
N LEU A 48 -5.21 -5.83 5.55
CA LEU A 48 -3.94 -5.42 4.96
C LEU A 48 -2.77 -5.80 5.87
N ILE A 49 -1.63 -6.06 5.24
CA ILE A 49 -0.33 -6.25 5.87
C ILE A 49 0.72 -5.56 5.00
N SER A 50 1.74 -4.98 5.61
CA SER A 50 2.90 -4.47 4.88
C SER A 50 3.70 -5.63 4.28
N LYS A 51 4.29 -5.39 3.11
CA LYS A 51 5.22 -6.35 2.51
C LYS A 51 6.41 -6.61 3.43
N GLU A 52 6.97 -5.57 4.05
CA GLU A 52 8.07 -5.70 5.00
C GLU A 52 7.72 -6.62 6.20
N THR A 53 6.53 -6.47 6.79
CA THR A 53 6.09 -7.33 7.90
C THR A 53 5.98 -8.78 7.46
N LEU A 54 5.38 -9.03 6.29
CA LEU A 54 5.21 -10.38 5.76
C LEU A 54 6.56 -11.06 5.49
N GLU A 55 7.49 -10.35 4.85
CA GLU A 55 8.85 -10.82 4.59
C GLU A 55 9.61 -11.09 5.90
N THR A 56 9.42 -10.25 6.91
CA THR A 56 10.01 -10.46 8.25
C THR A 56 9.49 -11.74 8.90
N PHE A 57 8.18 -12.00 8.83
CA PHE A 57 7.60 -13.26 9.34
C PHE A 57 8.16 -14.48 8.61
N GLN A 58 8.28 -14.41 7.29
CA GLN A 58 8.85 -15.49 6.50
C GLN A 58 10.33 -15.73 6.86
N LYS A 59 11.13 -14.66 6.90
CA LYS A 59 12.55 -14.72 7.23
C LYS A 59 12.78 -15.35 8.61
N ASN A 60 11.99 -14.97 9.61
CA ASN A 60 12.08 -15.54 10.96
C ASN A 60 11.83 -17.06 10.96
N LEU A 61 10.84 -17.54 10.20
CA LEU A 61 10.57 -18.98 10.10
C LEU A 61 11.65 -19.71 9.29
N ASP A 62 12.22 -19.08 8.27
CA ASP A 62 13.33 -19.64 7.50
C ASP A 62 14.62 -19.76 8.32
N GLU A 63 14.89 -18.79 9.19
CA GLU A 63 16.00 -18.87 10.16
C GLU A 63 15.78 -20.04 11.14
N VAL A 64 14.54 -20.24 11.61
CA VAL A 64 14.18 -21.40 12.43
C VAL A 64 14.39 -22.72 11.69
N ARG A 65 13.98 -22.81 10.42
CA ARG A 65 14.21 -24.01 9.58
C ARG A 65 15.70 -24.30 9.41
N LYS A 66 16.49 -23.28 9.10
CA LYS A 66 17.96 -23.38 8.98
C LYS A 66 18.61 -23.85 10.28
N LEU A 67 18.15 -23.34 11.43
CA LEU A 67 18.64 -23.79 12.74
C LEU A 67 18.36 -25.27 12.98
N ILE A 68 17.15 -25.75 12.67
CA ILE A 68 16.77 -27.17 12.82
C ILE A 68 17.56 -28.06 11.84
N GLN A 69 17.78 -27.62 10.61
CA GLN A 69 18.60 -28.34 9.64
C GLN A 69 20.06 -28.44 10.10
N ARG A 70 20.61 -27.34 10.61
CA ARG A 70 21.95 -27.30 11.20
C ARG A 70 22.06 -28.25 12.39
N HIS A 71 21.05 -28.30 13.26
CA HIS A 71 21.00 -29.26 14.35
C HIS A 71 21.10 -30.71 13.87
N GLY A 72 20.39 -31.06 12.80
CA GLY A 72 20.47 -32.40 12.20
C GLY A 72 21.85 -32.75 11.63
N SER A 73 22.68 -31.74 11.34
CA SER A 73 24.03 -31.90 10.80
C SER A 73 25.13 -31.74 11.88
N ASP A 74 24.77 -31.33 13.09
CA ASP A 74 25.71 -31.09 14.19
C ASP A 74 26.11 -32.40 14.88
N GLY A 75 27.22 -33.00 14.44
CA GLY A 75 27.78 -34.21 15.05
C GLY A 75 28.21 -34.04 16.51
N SER A 76 28.45 -32.80 16.96
CA SER A 76 28.89 -32.51 18.33
C SER A 76 27.73 -32.43 19.32
N GLN A 77 26.52 -32.16 18.84
CA GLN A 77 25.29 -31.96 19.62
C GLN A 77 25.35 -30.84 20.68
N ILE A 78 26.32 -29.92 20.57
CA ILE A 78 26.51 -28.80 21.50
C ILE A 78 26.82 -27.47 20.81
N SER A 79 27.03 -27.46 19.49
CA SER A 79 27.50 -26.26 18.77
C SER A 79 26.51 -25.11 18.85
N ILE A 80 25.21 -25.40 18.74
CA ILE A 80 24.14 -24.41 18.79
C ILE A 80 24.00 -23.85 20.21
N ALA A 81 24.06 -24.73 21.22
CA ALA A 81 24.04 -24.29 22.62
C ALA A 81 25.24 -23.41 22.96
N LEU A 82 26.44 -23.77 22.53
CA LEU A 82 27.66 -23.00 22.79
C LEU A 82 27.61 -21.58 22.19
N GLU A 83 27.03 -21.44 20.99
CA GLU A 83 26.82 -20.13 20.37
C GLU A 83 25.73 -19.31 21.08
N ALA A 84 24.62 -19.96 21.45
CA ALA A 84 23.51 -19.30 22.16
C ALA A 84 23.93 -18.75 23.54
N LEU A 85 24.95 -19.36 24.17
CA LEU A 85 25.49 -18.89 25.44
C LEU A 85 26.20 -17.52 25.36
N GLY A 86 26.51 -16.99 24.16
CA GLY A 86 27.04 -15.62 23.97
C GLY A 86 28.24 -15.26 24.86
N GLU A 87 28.54 -13.96 25.02
CA GLU A 87 29.35 -13.48 26.15
C GLU A 87 28.43 -13.22 27.36
N SER A 88 27.57 -14.18 27.72
CA SER A 88 26.62 -13.92 28.81
C SER A 88 27.35 -13.77 30.15
N ASP A 89 26.92 -12.77 30.92
CA ASP A 89 27.40 -12.46 32.27
C ASP A 89 27.06 -13.54 33.32
N ASP A 90 26.33 -14.59 32.93
CA ASP A 90 25.78 -15.62 33.84
C ASP A 90 26.67 -16.86 34.00
N LEU A 91 27.72 -17.02 33.18
CA LEU A 91 28.64 -18.15 33.31
C LEU A 91 29.71 -17.88 34.37
N SER A 92 29.89 -18.81 35.30
CA SER A 92 31.05 -18.82 36.20
C SER A 92 32.37 -18.93 35.41
N LEU A 93 33.48 -18.45 35.98
CA LEU A 93 34.81 -18.55 35.35
C LEU A 93 35.18 -19.99 34.94
N LEU A 94 34.81 -20.98 35.76
CA LEU A 94 35.01 -22.39 35.43
C LEU A 94 34.21 -22.81 34.18
N GLN A 95 32.96 -22.40 34.08
CA GLN A 95 32.11 -22.71 32.92
C GLN A 95 32.55 -21.96 31.66
N GLN A 96 33.09 -20.74 31.80
CA GLN A 96 33.74 -20.04 30.70
C GLN A 96 34.94 -20.84 30.19
N LYS A 97 35.79 -21.36 31.08
CA LYS A 97 36.90 -22.23 30.69
C LYS A 97 36.42 -23.51 30.00
N TYR A 98 35.39 -24.16 30.53
CA TYR A 98 34.79 -25.32 29.87
C TYR A 98 34.22 -24.99 28.49
N LYS A 99 33.57 -23.84 28.33
CA LYS A 99 33.08 -23.35 27.03
C LYS A 99 34.23 -23.22 26.04
N GLU A 100 35.34 -22.59 26.42
CA GLU A 100 36.53 -22.47 25.56
C GLU A 100 37.08 -23.82 25.12
N ILE A 101 37.17 -24.78 26.04
CA ILE A 101 37.65 -26.13 25.77
C ILE A 101 36.71 -26.83 24.78
N LEU A 102 35.39 -26.77 25.01
CA LEU A 102 34.39 -27.45 24.18
C LEU A 102 34.22 -26.80 22.81
N LEU A 103 34.41 -25.48 22.68
CA LEU A 103 34.42 -24.79 21.38
C LEU A 103 35.49 -25.37 20.45
N LYS A 104 36.69 -25.68 20.97
CA LYS A 104 37.77 -26.34 20.21
C LYS A 104 37.45 -27.78 19.78
N LYS A 105 36.39 -28.37 20.34
CA LYS A 105 35.93 -29.73 20.03
C LYS A 105 34.69 -29.75 19.13
N THR A 106 34.11 -28.59 18.81
CA THR A 106 33.04 -28.51 17.82
C THR A 106 33.51 -29.08 16.48
N GLY A 107 32.66 -29.85 15.81
CA GLY A 107 33.02 -30.61 14.61
C GLY A 107 33.49 -32.05 14.87
N GLN A 108 33.75 -32.44 16.12
CA GLN A 108 33.94 -33.85 16.49
C GLN A 108 32.59 -34.53 16.77
N ASN A 109 32.54 -35.85 16.66
CA ASN A 109 31.39 -36.64 17.08
C ASN A 109 31.24 -36.57 18.62
N ILE A 110 30.00 -36.43 19.09
CA ILE A 110 29.64 -36.39 20.52
C ILE A 110 30.29 -37.50 21.37
N MET A 111 30.49 -38.70 20.85
CA MET A 111 31.14 -39.79 21.60
C MET A 111 32.62 -39.50 21.87
N ALA A 112 33.33 -38.91 20.91
CA ALA A 112 34.72 -38.49 21.09
C ALA A 112 34.82 -37.34 22.11
N ILE A 113 33.88 -36.40 22.05
CA ILE A 113 33.79 -35.28 23.00
C ILE A 113 33.53 -35.81 24.42
N ARG A 114 32.58 -36.75 24.58
CA ARG A 114 32.29 -37.38 25.88
C ARG A 114 33.50 -38.11 26.45
N GLN A 115 34.22 -38.89 25.63
CA GLN A 115 35.44 -39.56 26.07
C GLN A 115 36.51 -38.57 26.51
N PHE A 116 36.67 -37.47 25.78
CA PHE A 116 37.57 -36.39 26.16
C PHE A 116 37.17 -35.75 27.50
N CYS A 117 35.89 -35.43 27.69
CA CYS A 117 35.42 -34.84 28.96
C CYS A 117 35.65 -35.77 30.15
N LEU A 118 35.32 -37.06 30.00
CA LEU A 118 35.58 -38.06 31.05
C LEU A 118 37.06 -38.18 31.38
N PHE A 119 37.92 -38.17 30.36
CA PHE A 119 39.36 -38.18 30.56
C PHE A 119 39.84 -36.94 31.33
N MET A 120 39.37 -35.75 30.95
CA MET A 120 39.67 -34.51 31.66
C MET A 120 39.19 -34.56 33.12
N ASP A 121 37.98 -35.05 33.37
CA ASP A 121 37.44 -35.17 34.72
C ASP A 121 38.27 -36.11 35.61
N VAL A 122 38.77 -37.23 35.06
CA VAL A 122 39.71 -38.13 35.75
C VAL A 122 41.01 -37.42 36.08
N LEU A 123 41.59 -36.66 35.13
CA LEU A 123 42.82 -35.91 35.36
C LEU A 123 42.65 -34.83 36.44
N VAL A 124 41.55 -34.06 36.38
CA VAL A 124 41.21 -33.05 37.41
C VAL A 124 41.03 -33.73 38.77
N PHE A 125 40.37 -34.88 38.83
CA PHE A 125 40.22 -35.64 40.06
C PHE A 125 41.57 -36.12 40.61
N SER A 126 42.45 -36.66 39.76
CA SER A 126 43.80 -37.09 40.15
C SER A 126 44.68 -35.93 40.63
N ALA A 127 44.61 -34.77 39.96
CA ALA A 127 45.32 -33.56 40.38
C ALA A 127 44.84 -33.04 41.75
N ARG A 128 43.54 -33.17 42.06
CA ARG A 128 42.97 -32.76 43.35
C ARG A 128 43.29 -33.73 44.49
N THR A 129 43.27 -35.03 44.22
CA THR A 129 43.41 -36.07 45.26
C THR A 129 44.86 -36.51 45.49
N THR A 130 45.69 -36.49 44.43
CA THR A 130 47.08 -36.95 44.45
C THR A 130 48.01 -35.96 43.70
N PRO A 131 48.09 -34.68 44.12
CA PRO A 131 48.76 -33.62 43.37
C PRO A 131 50.23 -33.91 43.08
N TYR A 132 50.99 -34.42 44.06
CA TYR A 132 52.42 -34.73 43.88
C TYR A 132 52.68 -35.75 42.75
N PHE A 133 51.84 -36.77 42.66
CA PHE A 133 51.96 -37.81 41.63
C PHE A 133 51.55 -37.27 40.25
N PHE A 134 50.49 -36.46 40.21
CA PHE A 134 50.05 -35.78 39.00
C PHE A 134 51.16 -34.87 38.43
N ASP A 135 51.74 -34.01 39.27
CA ASP A 135 52.83 -33.10 38.86
C ASP A 135 54.05 -33.87 38.35
N THR A 136 54.45 -34.94 39.04
CA THR A 136 55.61 -35.75 38.64
C THR A 136 55.43 -36.37 37.25
N ILE A 137 54.21 -36.80 36.91
CA ILE A 137 53.94 -37.45 35.63
C ILE A 137 53.73 -36.44 34.50
N PHE A 138 52.95 -35.40 34.73
CA PHE A 138 52.44 -34.58 33.63
C PHE A 138 53.25 -33.31 33.36
N SER A 139 53.93 -32.75 34.37
CA SER A 139 54.70 -31.49 34.19
C SER A 139 55.82 -31.62 33.15
N GLN A 140 56.45 -32.80 33.03
CA GLN A 140 57.54 -33.04 32.08
C GLN A 140 57.05 -33.64 30.75
N ASN A 141 56.03 -34.50 30.79
CA ASN A 141 55.58 -35.27 29.63
C ASN A 141 54.51 -34.55 28.79
N SER A 142 53.70 -33.69 29.39
CA SER A 142 52.64 -32.94 28.69
C SER A 142 52.38 -31.59 29.39
N PRO A 143 53.32 -30.63 29.28
CA PRO A 143 53.24 -29.38 30.04
C PRO A 143 51.98 -28.57 29.72
N VAL A 144 51.54 -28.53 28.46
CA VAL A 144 50.34 -27.79 28.05
C VAL A 144 49.06 -28.37 28.68
N LEU A 145 48.93 -29.70 28.71
CA LEU A 145 47.79 -30.37 29.34
C LEU A 145 47.85 -30.23 30.86
N HIS A 146 49.06 -30.30 31.44
CA HIS A 146 49.28 -30.07 32.86
C HIS A 146 48.79 -28.68 33.27
N ASP A 147 49.23 -27.63 32.57
CA ASP A 147 48.81 -26.25 32.85
C ASP A 147 47.29 -26.06 32.73
N GLU A 148 46.66 -26.60 31.68
CA GLU A 148 45.21 -26.50 31.47
C GLU A 148 44.42 -27.21 32.60
N ILE A 149 44.90 -28.37 33.08
CA ILE A 149 44.28 -29.08 34.21
C ILE A 149 44.47 -28.33 35.53
N ILE A 150 45.67 -27.80 35.80
CA ILE A 150 45.93 -27.04 37.02
C ILE A 150 45.06 -25.77 37.06
N GLU A 151 44.89 -25.08 35.93
CA GLU A 151 43.98 -23.94 35.81
C GLU A 151 42.54 -24.32 36.17
N ILE A 152 42.02 -25.42 35.61
CA ILE A 152 40.69 -25.95 35.94
C ILE A 152 40.56 -26.25 37.44
N VAL A 153 41.58 -26.88 38.05
CA VAL A 153 41.61 -27.19 39.48
C VAL A 153 41.55 -25.93 40.34
N ILE A 154 42.31 -24.89 39.96
CA ILE A 154 42.30 -23.59 40.65
C ILE A 154 40.90 -22.97 40.58
N LEU A 155 40.31 -22.89 39.39
CA LEU A 155 38.97 -22.33 39.18
C LEU A 155 37.91 -23.14 39.95
N ALA A 156 37.99 -24.46 39.93
CA ALA A 156 37.10 -25.36 40.64
C ALA A 156 37.10 -25.15 42.16
N ASN A 157 38.27 -24.86 42.74
CA ASN A 157 38.41 -24.60 44.18
C ASN A 157 37.93 -23.19 44.57
N GLN A 158 37.82 -22.25 43.63
CA GLN A 158 37.33 -20.89 43.86
C GLN A 158 35.81 -20.78 43.77
N THR A 159 35.12 -21.74 43.15
CA THR A 159 33.66 -21.79 43.09
C THR A 159 33.06 -22.23 44.44
N PRO A 160 32.28 -21.36 45.13
CA PRO A 160 31.73 -21.64 46.47
C PRO A 160 30.53 -22.60 46.45
N THR A 161 29.94 -22.84 45.27
CA THR A 161 28.84 -23.78 45.05
C THR A 161 29.34 -25.05 44.36
N HIS A 162 28.55 -26.12 44.47
CA HIS A 162 28.85 -27.49 44.02
C HIS A 162 29.68 -27.54 42.72
N TYR A 163 30.87 -28.15 42.79
CA TYR A 163 31.74 -28.36 41.63
C TYR A 163 30.98 -29.08 40.51
N MET A 164 30.91 -28.44 39.35
CA MET A 164 30.38 -29.03 38.12
C MET A 164 31.54 -29.62 37.32
N SER A 165 31.48 -30.90 36.99
CA SER A 165 32.48 -31.54 36.12
C SER A 165 32.32 -31.08 34.67
N LEU A 166 33.35 -31.28 33.85
CA LEU A 166 33.27 -30.97 32.42
C LEU A 166 32.24 -31.89 31.73
N SER A 167 32.11 -33.14 32.17
CA SER A 167 31.07 -34.07 31.67
C SER A 167 29.65 -33.63 32.06
N ASP A 168 29.46 -33.10 33.26
CA ASP A 168 28.15 -32.56 33.67
C ASP A 168 27.80 -31.31 32.85
N PHE A 169 28.78 -30.41 32.66
CA PHE A 169 28.60 -29.23 31.82
C PHE A 169 28.27 -29.59 30.37
N LEU A 170 28.96 -30.59 29.80
CA LEU A 170 28.63 -31.15 28.48
C LEU A 170 27.18 -31.64 28.44
N THR A 171 26.74 -32.38 29.46
CA THR A 171 25.38 -32.91 29.53
C THR A 171 24.34 -31.78 29.58
N LEU A 172 24.62 -30.72 30.35
CA LEU A 172 23.76 -29.53 30.38
C LEU A 172 23.67 -28.83 29.03
N LEU A 173 24.78 -28.71 28.30
CA LEU A 173 24.78 -28.14 26.94
C LEU A 173 23.93 -28.97 25.98
N GLN A 174 24.00 -30.30 26.05
CA GLN A 174 23.15 -31.16 25.22
C GLN A 174 21.66 -30.98 25.53
N ILE A 175 21.31 -30.92 26.82
CA ILE A 175 19.93 -30.66 27.26
C ILE A 175 19.47 -29.27 26.78
N HIS A 176 20.33 -28.27 26.92
CA HIS A 176 20.03 -26.91 26.49
C HIS A 176 19.84 -26.82 24.97
N GLN A 177 20.71 -27.46 24.19
CA GLN A 177 20.58 -27.55 22.74
C GLN A 177 19.26 -28.19 22.34
N GLU A 178 18.91 -29.35 22.91
CA GLU A 178 17.64 -30.01 22.60
C GLU A 178 16.45 -29.14 22.99
N SER A 179 16.50 -28.45 24.14
CA SER A 179 15.46 -27.50 24.56
C SER A 179 15.28 -26.35 23.57
N LEU A 180 16.37 -25.72 23.12
CA LEU A 180 16.35 -24.66 22.12
C LEU A 180 15.73 -25.15 20.80
N ILE A 181 16.08 -26.37 20.37
CA ILE A 181 15.56 -26.95 19.13
C ILE A 181 14.08 -27.31 19.26
N GLN A 182 13.65 -27.85 20.41
CA GLN A 182 12.24 -28.15 20.66
C GLN A 182 11.40 -26.87 20.70
N GLU A 183 11.89 -25.79 21.31
CA GLU A 183 11.21 -24.50 21.30
C GLU A 183 11.07 -23.96 19.87
N ASN A 184 12.13 -24.02 19.07
CA ASN A 184 12.09 -23.56 17.69
C ASN A 184 11.25 -24.46 16.78
N ARG A 185 11.21 -25.79 17.00
CA ARG A 185 10.28 -26.70 16.32
C ARG A 185 8.82 -26.33 16.58
N LYS A 186 8.46 -25.93 17.81
CA LYS A 186 7.11 -25.48 18.13
C LYS A 186 6.69 -24.22 17.36
N LYS A 187 7.64 -23.35 16.98
CA LYS A 187 7.36 -22.17 16.15
C LYS A 187 6.96 -22.52 14.71
N LEU A 188 7.36 -23.70 14.23
CA LEU A 188 6.95 -24.22 12.92
C LEU A 188 5.65 -25.02 12.96
N LEU A 189 4.94 -25.02 14.09
CA LEU A 189 3.68 -25.72 14.26
C LEU A 189 2.53 -24.73 14.45
N HIS A 190 1.40 -24.99 13.78
CA HIS A 190 0.15 -24.29 14.01
C HIS A 190 -0.96 -25.32 14.23
N ASN A 191 -1.62 -25.28 15.40
CA ASN A 191 -2.64 -26.26 15.81
C ASN A 191 -2.19 -27.73 15.70
N GLY A 192 -0.89 -27.99 15.87
CA GLY A 192 -0.29 -29.33 15.79
C GLY A 192 0.14 -29.74 14.37
N GLU A 193 -0.17 -28.95 13.35
CA GLU A 193 0.25 -29.19 11.96
C GLU A 193 1.52 -28.39 11.62
N ALA A 194 2.38 -28.97 10.78
CA ALA A 194 3.61 -28.32 10.34
C ALA A 194 3.32 -27.23 9.30
N LEU A 195 3.96 -26.07 9.47
CA LEU A 195 3.88 -24.95 8.53
C LEU A 195 4.74 -25.21 7.29
N GLY A 196 4.11 -25.13 6.12
CA GLY A 196 4.79 -25.18 4.83
C GLY A 196 5.72 -23.98 4.61
N GLU A 197 6.65 -24.09 3.65
CA GLU A 197 7.68 -23.08 3.38
C GLU A 197 7.11 -21.71 2.98
N THR A 198 5.95 -21.69 2.34
CA THR A 198 5.26 -20.49 1.86
C THR A 198 4.15 -20.00 2.80
N THR A 199 4.03 -20.59 3.99
CA THR A 199 2.97 -20.26 4.94
C THR A 199 3.59 -19.71 6.22
N VAL A 200 3.04 -18.58 6.70
CA VAL A 200 3.43 -17.95 7.95
C VAL A 200 2.22 -17.83 8.87
N VAL A 201 2.44 -17.75 10.18
CA VAL A 201 1.38 -17.44 11.15
C VAL A 201 1.57 -16.02 11.64
N CYS A 202 0.57 -15.17 11.45
CA CYS A 202 0.60 -13.84 12.04
C CYS A 202 0.47 -13.96 13.57
N PRO A 203 1.42 -13.44 14.37
CA PRO A 203 1.42 -13.61 15.83
C PRO A 203 0.24 -12.91 16.51
N TYR A 204 -0.32 -11.87 15.88
CA TYR A 204 -1.40 -11.06 16.43
C TYR A 204 -2.79 -11.65 16.12
N THR A 205 -3.02 -12.05 14.88
CA THR A 205 -4.31 -12.64 14.47
C THR A 205 -4.35 -14.15 14.70
N ARG A 206 -3.19 -14.78 14.88
CA ARG A 206 -2.99 -16.25 14.98
C ARG A 206 -3.52 -17.01 13.78
N LYS A 207 -3.65 -16.38 12.62
CA LYS A 207 -4.10 -17.00 11.37
C LYS A 207 -2.91 -17.33 10.46
N LYS A 208 -3.05 -18.41 9.69
CA LYS A 208 -2.11 -18.79 8.63
C LYS A 208 -2.30 -17.89 7.41
N ILE A 209 -1.21 -17.33 6.91
CA ILE A 209 -1.15 -16.46 5.74
C ILE A 209 -0.29 -17.17 4.69
N SER A 210 -0.80 -17.25 3.45
CA SER A 210 -0.02 -17.66 2.29
C SER A 210 0.81 -16.48 1.81
N VAL A 211 2.14 -16.61 1.89
CA VAL A 211 3.07 -15.54 1.52
C VAL A 211 3.01 -15.24 0.03
N SER A 212 3.10 -16.27 -0.81
CA SER A 212 3.09 -16.10 -2.27
C SER A 212 1.79 -15.46 -2.76
N ALA A 213 0.64 -15.97 -2.29
CA ALA A 213 -0.65 -15.40 -2.66
C ALA A 213 -0.79 -13.94 -2.19
N SER A 214 -0.31 -13.61 -1.00
CA SER A 214 -0.37 -12.24 -0.48
C SER A 214 0.50 -11.28 -1.30
N LEU A 215 1.73 -11.69 -1.67
CA LEU A 215 2.65 -10.89 -2.49
C LEU A 215 2.08 -10.56 -3.87
N GLU A 216 1.32 -11.47 -4.48
CA GLU A 216 0.66 -11.27 -5.78
C GLU A 216 -0.44 -10.20 -5.73
N THR A 217 -0.89 -9.80 -4.53
CA THR A 217 -1.99 -8.84 -4.37
C THR A 217 -1.57 -7.36 -4.31
N ALA A 218 -0.28 -7.04 -4.43
CA ALA A 218 0.24 -5.70 -4.18
C ALA A 218 -0.51 -4.58 -4.95
N ASP A 219 -0.65 -4.72 -6.27
CA ASP A 219 -1.34 -3.71 -7.09
C ASP A 219 -2.82 -3.58 -6.72
N VAL A 220 -3.47 -4.72 -6.47
CA VAL A 220 -4.90 -4.80 -6.09
C VAL A 220 -5.13 -4.16 -4.72
N ALA A 221 -4.25 -4.43 -3.75
CA ALA A 221 -4.31 -3.88 -2.41
C ALA A 221 -4.05 -2.37 -2.40
N LYS A 222 -3.13 -1.88 -3.23
CA LYS A 222 -2.88 -0.44 -3.42
C LYS A 222 -4.11 0.27 -3.97
N ASP A 223 -4.72 -0.26 -5.04
CA ASP A 223 -5.94 0.32 -5.60
C ASP A 223 -7.11 0.29 -4.60
N PHE A 224 -7.25 -0.81 -3.85
CA PHE A 224 -8.28 -0.95 -2.83
C PHE A 224 -8.10 0.08 -1.69
N LEU A 225 -6.88 0.23 -1.19
CA LEU A 225 -6.56 1.21 -0.14
C LEU A 225 -6.81 2.63 -0.64
N ALA A 226 -6.42 2.95 -1.87
CA ALA A 226 -6.69 4.25 -2.50
C ALA A 226 -8.20 4.55 -2.56
N ILE A 227 -9.02 3.57 -2.96
CA ILE A 227 -10.49 3.70 -2.96
C ILE A 227 -11.01 3.92 -1.54
N PHE A 228 -10.54 3.15 -0.56
CA PHE A 228 -10.94 3.32 0.84
C PHE A 228 -10.60 4.72 1.35
N VAL A 229 -9.40 5.22 1.06
CA VAL A 229 -8.96 6.56 1.46
C VAL A 229 -9.86 7.63 0.85
N ALA A 230 -10.22 7.51 -0.44
CA ALA A 230 -11.15 8.43 -1.06
C ALA A 230 -12.52 8.44 -0.35
N LEU A 231 -13.07 7.26 -0.01
CA LEU A 231 -14.32 7.14 0.75
C LEU A 231 -14.18 7.75 2.16
N TYR A 232 -13.05 7.56 2.82
CA TYR A 232 -12.72 8.13 4.13
C TYR A 232 -12.75 9.66 4.08
N THR A 233 -12.16 10.26 3.05
CA THR A 233 -12.22 11.72 2.82
C THR A 233 -13.64 12.21 2.53
N LEU A 234 -14.43 11.49 1.73
CA LEU A 234 -15.83 11.85 1.42
C LEU A 234 -16.78 11.76 2.63
N ALA A 235 -16.38 11.01 3.66
CA ALA A 235 -17.10 10.93 4.94
C ALA A 235 -16.66 11.99 5.96
N ASP A 236 -15.86 12.97 5.52
CA ASP A 236 -15.37 14.08 6.36
C ASP A 236 -14.66 13.58 7.63
N LEU A 237 -13.84 12.54 7.48
CA LEU A 237 -13.01 12.02 8.56
C LEU A 237 -11.61 12.67 8.51
N PRO A 238 -10.99 12.93 9.69
CA PRO A 238 -9.73 13.65 9.76
C PRO A 238 -8.59 12.84 9.13
N PHE A 239 -8.00 13.38 8.06
CA PHE A 239 -6.95 12.71 7.30
C PHE A 239 -5.66 12.46 8.10
N SER A 240 -5.43 13.22 9.17
CA SER A 240 -4.33 13.03 10.11
C SER A 240 -4.36 11.67 10.84
N GLU A 241 -5.50 10.97 10.81
CA GLU A 241 -5.61 9.59 11.33
C GLU A 241 -4.98 8.55 10.35
N LEU A 242 -4.66 8.94 9.10
CA LEU A 242 -4.09 8.09 8.03
C LEU A 242 -2.60 8.38 7.77
N LYS A 243 -1.86 8.84 8.79
CA LYS A 243 -0.47 9.40 8.82
C LYS A 243 0.52 9.05 7.69
N ALA A 244 0.44 7.89 7.07
CA ALA A 244 1.31 7.46 5.97
C ALA A 244 0.99 8.13 4.61
N HIS A 245 -0.19 8.75 4.48
CA HIS A 245 -0.72 9.17 3.17
C HIS A 245 -1.03 10.67 3.03
N GLU A 246 -0.42 11.52 3.86
CA GLU A 246 -0.70 12.96 3.98
C GLU A 246 -0.37 13.83 2.74
N SER A 247 0.15 13.26 1.65
CA SER A 247 0.48 14.04 0.45
C SER A 247 -0.78 14.41 -0.35
N LYS A 248 -0.84 15.66 -0.84
CA LYS A 248 -1.92 16.13 -1.73
C LYS A 248 -2.00 15.28 -3.00
N ASP A 249 -0.87 14.78 -3.47
CA ASP A 249 -0.77 13.97 -4.67
C ASP A 249 -1.43 12.59 -4.48
N TYR A 250 -1.27 11.97 -3.31
CA TYR A 250 -1.91 10.69 -3.00
C TYR A 250 -3.43 10.83 -2.90
N LEU A 251 -3.94 11.91 -2.28
CA LEU A 251 -5.38 12.19 -2.23
C LEU A 251 -5.99 12.36 -3.63
N TYR A 252 -5.28 13.03 -4.53
CA TYR A 252 -5.71 13.18 -5.91
C TYR A 252 -5.78 11.81 -6.62
N GLN A 253 -4.72 11.00 -6.50
CA GLN A 253 -4.68 9.65 -7.05
C GLN A 253 -5.80 8.76 -6.49
N ALA A 254 -6.04 8.82 -5.19
CA ALA A 254 -7.11 8.08 -4.53
C ALA A 254 -8.50 8.40 -5.12
N GLN A 255 -8.76 9.68 -5.37
CA GLN A 255 -10.01 10.13 -5.99
C GLN A 255 -10.13 9.68 -7.45
N GLU A 256 -9.04 9.72 -8.23
CA GLU A 256 -9.02 9.21 -9.60
C GLU A 256 -9.27 7.70 -9.64
N THR A 257 -8.63 6.94 -8.75
CA THR A 257 -8.83 5.49 -8.63
C THR A 257 -10.28 5.14 -8.29
N LEU A 258 -10.91 5.89 -7.36
CA LEU A 258 -12.34 5.74 -7.07
C LEU A 258 -13.21 6.01 -8.31
N LEU A 259 -12.95 7.08 -9.07
CA LEU A 259 -13.70 7.38 -10.29
C LEU A 259 -13.53 6.28 -11.36
N ARG A 260 -12.31 5.76 -11.53
CA ARG A 260 -12.02 4.63 -12.43
C ARG A 260 -12.81 3.39 -12.01
N TYR A 261 -12.83 3.08 -10.71
CA TYR A 261 -13.60 1.96 -10.16
C TYR A 261 -15.11 2.13 -10.39
N LEU A 262 -15.68 3.31 -10.13
CA LEU A 262 -17.12 3.56 -10.32
C LEU A 262 -17.55 3.42 -11.79
N LYS A 263 -16.68 3.81 -12.74
CA LYS A 263 -16.90 3.67 -14.18
C LYS A 263 -16.80 2.23 -14.64
N ASN A 264 -15.75 1.52 -14.23
CA ASN A 264 -15.52 0.15 -14.63
C ASN A 264 -14.92 -0.71 -13.49
N PRO A 265 -15.76 -1.28 -12.62
CA PRO A 265 -15.30 -2.10 -11.49
C PRO A 265 -14.53 -3.36 -11.91
N THR A 266 -14.77 -3.87 -13.13
CA THR A 266 -14.19 -5.15 -13.60
C THR A 266 -12.68 -5.08 -13.82
N VAL A 267 -12.12 -3.88 -14.00
CA VAL A 267 -10.67 -3.66 -14.20
C VAL A 267 -9.85 -3.98 -12.95
N PHE A 268 -10.45 -3.88 -11.76
CA PHE A 268 -9.73 -3.95 -10.48
C PHE A 268 -9.56 -5.36 -9.93
N THR A 269 -10.12 -6.38 -10.59
CA THR A 269 -9.99 -7.80 -10.19
C THR A 269 -10.31 -8.13 -8.73
N PHE A 270 -11.06 -7.26 -8.03
CA PHE A 270 -11.43 -7.49 -6.64
C PHE A 270 -12.23 -8.80 -6.46
N THR A 271 -12.08 -9.45 -5.32
CA THR A 271 -12.91 -10.59 -4.94
C THR A 271 -14.34 -10.13 -4.62
N GLU A 272 -15.28 -11.08 -4.53
CA GLU A 272 -16.65 -10.76 -4.11
C GLU A 272 -16.67 -10.15 -2.70
N THR A 273 -15.90 -10.70 -1.78
CA THR A 273 -15.78 -10.23 -0.40
C THR A 273 -15.24 -8.79 -0.37
N GLN A 274 -14.23 -8.46 -1.18
CA GLN A 274 -13.68 -7.10 -1.30
C GLN A 274 -14.71 -6.12 -1.86
N ARG A 275 -15.46 -6.49 -2.90
CA ARG A 275 -16.55 -5.65 -3.42
C ARG A 275 -17.62 -5.40 -2.37
N LYS A 276 -18.07 -6.46 -1.67
CA LYS A 276 -19.06 -6.34 -0.60
C LYS A 276 -18.58 -5.44 0.54
N PHE A 277 -17.30 -5.49 0.87
CA PHE A 277 -16.71 -4.58 1.85
C PHE A 277 -16.83 -3.12 1.40
N LEU A 278 -16.51 -2.80 0.15
CA LEU A 278 -16.66 -1.44 -0.39
C LEU A 278 -18.14 -1.01 -0.50
N ASP A 279 -19.04 -1.93 -0.89
CA ASP A 279 -20.48 -1.70 -0.90
C ASP A 279 -21.00 -1.33 0.48
N GLU A 280 -20.53 -2.02 1.50
CA GLU A 280 -20.83 -1.74 2.89
C GLU A 280 -20.38 -0.34 3.34
N LEU A 281 -19.38 0.25 2.69
CA LEU A 281 -18.87 1.60 2.97
C LEU A 281 -19.56 2.71 2.15
N GLY A 282 -20.55 2.36 1.33
CA GLY A 282 -21.36 3.33 0.60
C GLY A 282 -20.90 3.60 -0.83
N ILE A 283 -20.12 2.71 -1.46
CA ILE A 283 -19.67 2.93 -2.85
C ILE A 283 -20.84 3.05 -3.84
N ASN A 284 -21.95 2.33 -3.59
CA ASN A 284 -23.18 2.46 -4.37
C ASN A 284 -23.87 3.81 -4.16
N ASP A 285 -23.81 4.37 -2.94
CA ASP A 285 -24.34 5.70 -2.67
C ASP A 285 -23.49 6.78 -3.37
N VAL A 286 -22.16 6.64 -3.40
CA VAL A 286 -21.29 7.49 -4.22
C VAL A 286 -21.69 7.41 -5.68
N LYS A 287 -21.89 6.20 -6.22
CA LYS A 287 -22.33 6.00 -7.61
C LYS A 287 -23.67 6.66 -7.88
N ASN A 288 -24.63 6.51 -6.98
CA ASN A 288 -25.96 7.09 -7.10
C ASN A 288 -25.91 8.62 -7.03
N GLN A 289 -25.16 9.19 -6.09
CA GLN A 289 -24.97 10.64 -5.99
C GLN A 289 -24.23 11.19 -7.21
N LEU A 290 -23.18 10.50 -7.71
CA LEU A 290 -22.48 10.88 -8.93
C LEU A 290 -23.42 10.81 -10.15
N ASN A 291 -24.25 9.79 -10.26
CA ASN A 291 -25.26 9.67 -11.30
C ASN A 291 -26.34 10.74 -11.15
N GLN A 292 -26.77 11.07 -9.93
CA GLN A 292 -27.72 12.15 -9.67
C GLN A 292 -27.12 13.51 -9.98
N LEU A 293 -25.83 13.74 -9.71
CA LEU A 293 -25.10 14.94 -10.09
C LEU A 293 -24.89 14.99 -11.60
N ALA A 294 -24.58 13.86 -12.24
CA ALA A 294 -24.54 13.77 -13.69
C ALA A 294 -25.93 13.99 -14.30
N VAL A 295 -26.99 13.53 -13.64
CA VAL A 295 -28.41 13.72 -14.00
C VAL A 295 -28.90 15.12 -13.63
N HIS A 296 -28.35 15.80 -12.63
CA HIS A 296 -28.74 17.15 -12.19
C HIS A 296 -27.95 18.22 -12.93
N ASN A 297 -26.67 17.98 -13.19
CA ASN A 297 -25.89 18.72 -14.19
C ASN A 297 -26.45 18.43 -15.59
N ARG A 298 -26.93 17.20 -15.86
CA ARG A 298 -27.79 16.97 -17.01
C ARG A 298 -29.14 17.66 -16.85
N LEU A 299 -29.85 17.77 -15.75
CA LEU A 299 -31.19 18.41 -15.73
C LEU A 299 -31.10 19.94 -15.77
N ASN A 300 -30.00 20.51 -15.27
CA ASN A 300 -29.66 21.92 -15.38
C ASN A 300 -28.97 22.26 -16.72
N CYS A 301 -28.47 21.27 -17.49
CA CYS A 301 -27.87 21.46 -18.82
C CYS A 301 -28.55 20.67 -19.98
N GLN A 302 -29.51 19.77 -19.77
CA GLN A 302 -30.17 18.89 -20.76
C GLN A 302 -31.33 19.54 -21.49
N PRO A 303 -32.14 20.45 -20.91
CA PRO A 303 -33.11 21.14 -21.74
C PRO A 303 -32.40 22.00 -22.81
N VAL A 304 -31.10 22.25 -22.63
CA VAL A 304 -30.25 23.08 -23.47
C VAL A 304 -29.42 22.24 -24.45
N TYR A 305 -28.71 21.22 -23.98
CA TYR A 305 -27.82 20.36 -24.78
C TYR A 305 -28.58 19.60 -25.89
N ASN A 306 -29.62 18.84 -25.52
CA ASN A 306 -30.40 18.09 -26.52
C ASN A 306 -31.17 18.99 -27.49
N ARG A 307 -31.45 20.25 -27.12
CA ARG A 307 -32.18 21.18 -27.98
C ARG A 307 -31.35 21.66 -29.15
N TYR A 308 -30.02 21.73 -29.00
CA TYR A 308 -29.14 22.34 -29.99
C TYR A 308 -28.16 21.36 -30.66
N ASN A 309 -28.20 20.07 -30.31
CA ASN A 309 -27.40 19.04 -30.96
C ASN A 309 -27.59 18.97 -32.49
N HIS A 310 -28.75 19.35 -33.02
CA HIS A 310 -28.99 19.42 -34.46
C HIS A 310 -28.27 20.61 -35.15
N LEU A 311 -27.76 21.58 -34.37
CA LEU A 311 -27.00 22.74 -34.83
C LEU A 311 -25.51 22.62 -34.50
N TRP A 312 -25.13 21.58 -33.76
CA TRP A 312 -23.77 21.34 -33.31
C TRP A 312 -23.23 20.07 -33.97
N GLU A 313 -22.30 20.22 -34.91
CA GLU A 313 -21.67 19.07 -35.55
C GLU A 313 -20.55 18.53 -34.67
N ASN A 314 -20.60 17.23 -34.38
CA ASN A 314 -19.54 16.53 -33.67
C ASN A 314 -18.26 16.55 -34.51
N GLN A 315 -17.12 16.82 -33.88
CA GLN A 315 -15.79 16.93 -34.49
C GLN A 315 -15.26 15.63 -35.12
N ALA A 316 -16.08 14.59 -35.26
CA ALA A 316 -15.75 13.42 -36.07
C ALA A 316 -15.69 13.74 -37.58
N ASN A 317 -16.27 14.88 -38.00
CA ASN A 317 -16.01 15.47 -39.30
C ASN A 317 -14.97 16.59 -39.11
N GLU A 318 -13.76 16.38 -39.62
CA GLU A 318 -12.54 17.20 -39.38
C GLU A 318 -12.60 18.67 -39.86
N GLU A 319 -13.76 19.14 -40.35
CA GLU A 319 -13.89 20.43 -41.03
C GLU A 319 -14.55 21.54 -40.19
N THR A 320 -15.28 21.22 -39.11
CA THR A 320 -16.06 22.24 -38.36
C THR A 320 -15.39 22.64 -37.03
N THR A 321 -15.00 23.91 -36.94
CA THR A 321 -14.38 24.54 -35.76
C THR A 321 -15.39 24.86 -34.66
N ILE A 322 -14.92 25.13 -33.42
CA ILE A 322 -15.81 25.51 -32.31
C ILE A 322 -16.46 26.86 -32.59
N GLU A 323 -15.72 27.75 -33.22
CA GLU A 323 -16.11 29.09 -33.64
C GLU A 323 -17.26 29.01 -34.66
N GLU A 324 -17.19 28.09 -35.61
CA GLU A 324 -18.26 27.84 -36.58
C GLU A 324 -19.52 27.25 -35.94
N ASN A 325 -19.37 26.31 -35.01
CA ASN A 325 -20.50 25.77 -34.25
C ASN A 325 -21.14 26.84 -33.34
N ALA A 326 -20.34 27.70 -32.72
CA ALA A 326 -20.81 28.85 -31.94
C ALA A 326 -21.59 29.85 -32.84
N LEU A 327 -21.08 30.14 -34.03
CA LEU A 327 -21.76 30.96 -35.03
C LEU A 327 -23.09 30.35 -35.45
N LYS A 328 -23.17 29.04 -35.74
CA LYS A 328 -24.43 28.35 -36.07
C LYS A 328 -25.48 28.55 -34.99
N LEU A 329 -25.11 28.43 -33.71
CA LEU A 329 -26.01 28.64 -32.58
C LEU A 329 -26.50 30.08 -32.45
N LEU A 330 -25.60 31.06 -32.59
CA LEU A 330 -25.96 32.48 -32.49
C LEU A 330 -26.78 32.94 -33.69
N ILE A 331 -26.46 32.48 -34.90
CA ILE A 331 -27.23 32.73 -36.13
C ILE A 331 -28.64 32.14 -36.01
N ASP A 332 -28.80 30.94 -35.47
CA ASP A 332 -30.11 30.34 -35.21
C ASP A 332 -30.90 31.13 -34.15
N TYR A 333 -30.24 31.63 -33.10
CA TYR A 333 -30.88 32.54 -32.15
C TYR A 333 -31.33 33.82 -32.84
N ASN A 334 -30.52 34.39 -33.72
CA ASN A 334 -30.84 35.65 -34.37
C ASN A 334 -31.74 35.49 -35.61
N LYS A 335 -31.98 34.25 -36.06
CA LYS A 335 -32.69 33.88 -37.29
C LYS A 335 -32.12 34.57 -38.54
N GLN A 336 -30.82 34.87 -38.55
CA GLN A 336 -30.12 35.48 -39.70
C GLN A 336 -30.02 34.55 -40.92
N ASN A 337 -30.25 33.25 -40.73
CA ASN A 337 -30.33 32.25 -41.78
C ASN A 337 -31.69 32.20 -42.51
N TRP A 338 -32.65 33.05 -42.14
CA TRP A 338 -33.95 33.15 -42.82
C TRP A 338 -33.94 34.26 -43.88
N ILE A 339 -34.62 34.04 -45.01
CA ILE A 339 -34.73 35.00 -46.13
C ILE A 339 -35.16 36.40 -45.65
N LEU A 340 -35.98 36.46 -44.60
CA LEU A 340 -36.32 37.65 -43.83
C LEU A 340 -36.25 37.30 -42.33
N PRO A 341 -35.26 37.78 -41.55
CA PRO A 341 -35.12 37.46 -40.12
C PRO A 341 -36.37 37.80 -39.29
N SER A 342 -37.08 38.86 -39.68
CA SER A 342 -38.37 39.27 -39.09
C SER A 342 -39.47 38.21 -39.25
N VAL A 343 -39.47 37.45 -40.35
CA VAL A 343 -40.42 36.36 -40.60
C VAL A 343 -40.07 35.12 -39.76
N GLY A 344 -38.78 34.83 -39.56
CA GLY A 344 -38.35 33.73 -38.68
C GLY A 344 -38.64 33.97 -37.19
N LEU A 345 -38.52 35.23 -36.74
CA LEU A 345 -38.92 35.65 -35.40
C LEU A 345 -40.46 35.64 -35.24
N PHE A 346 -41.19 35.87 -36.35
CA PHE A 346 -42.64 35.78 -36.39
C PHE A 346 -43.11 34.33 -36.17
N PHE A 347 -42.69 33.37 -36.98
CA PHE A 347 -43.13 31.97 -36.82
C PHE A 347 -42.70 31.30 -35.50
N THR A 348 -41.66 31.82 -34.83
CA THR A 348 -41.23 31.31 -33.53
C THR A 348 -41.89 32.00 -32.33
N GLY A 349 -42.81 32.94 -32.53
CA GLY A 349 -43.56 33.60 -31.46
C GLY A 349 -42.79 34.70 -30.70
N HIS A 350 -41.66 35.17 -31.24
CA HIS A 350 -40.72 36.08 -30.56
C HIS A 350 -40.54 37.40 -31.33
N TRP A 351 -41.65 38.10 -31.57
CA TRP A 351 -41.76 39.30 -32.42
C TRP A 351 -40.93 40.52 -31.94
N ARG A 352 -40.38 40.48 -30.72
CA ARG A 352 -39.56 41.56 -30.14
C ARG A 352 -38.48 41.01 -29.21
N ARG A 353 -37.44 40.38 -29.77
CA ARG A 353 -36.25 39.96 -28.98
C ARG A 353 -35.41 41.18 -28.63
N HIS A 354 -35.36 41.52 -27.34
CA HIS A 354 -34.58 42.65 -26.82
C HIS A 354 -33.06 42.51 -27.05
N HIS A 355 -32.55 41.28 -27.22
CA HIS A 355 -31.13 41.00 -27.44
C HIS A 355 -30.71 40.92 -28.91
N TYR A 356 -31.61 41.16 -29.88
CA TYR A 356 -31.32 41.01 -31.31
C TYR A 356 -30.09 41.81 -31.75
N GLY A 357 -30.01 43.09 -31.35
CA GLY A 357 -28.93 43.99 -31.75
C GLY A 357 -27.56 43.61 -31.16
N ILE A 358 -27.52 43.14 -29.91
CA ILE A 358 -26.27 42.73 -29.26
C ILE A 358 -25.78 41.37 -29.78
N VAL A 359 -26.69 40.44 -30.08
CA VAL A 359 -26.33 39.15 -30.69
C VAL A 359 -25.85 39.34 -32.14
N ALA A 360 -26.46 40.24 -32.92
CA ALA A 360 -25.98 40.58 -34.26
C ALA A 360 -24.54 41.08 -34.25
N LYS A 361 -24.20 41.96 -33.30
CA LYS A 361 -22.82 42.46 -33.13
C LYS A 361 -21.83 41.36 -32.75
N ALA A 362 -22.23 40.44 -31.87
CA ALA A 362 -21.39 39.31 -31.51
C ALA A 362 -21.13 38.36 -32.70
N ILE A 363 -22.14 38.11 -33.54
CA ILE A 363 -21.99 37.33 -34.77
C ILE A 363 -20.99 38.00 -35.73
N GLU A 364 -21.12 39.32 -35.95
CA GLU A 364 -20.19 40.05 -36.82
C GLU A 364 -18.74 40.01 -36.32
N ARG A 365 -18.54 40.05 -34.99
CA ARG A 365 -17.20 39.97 -34.37
C ARG A 365 -16.58 38.59 -34.56
N LEU A 366 -17.33 37.53 -34.28
CA LEU A 366 -16.86 36.17 -34.51
C LEU A 366 -16.58 35.91 -36.01
N GLN A 367 -17.38 36.47 -36.92
CA GLN A 367 -17.12 36.38 -38.37
C GLN A 367 -15.84 37.13 -38.81
N ARG A 368 -15.41 38.14 -38.05
CA ARG A 368 -14.15 38.87 -38.29
C ARG A 368 -12.93 38.21 -37.65
N GLY A 369 -13.13 37.13 -36.89
CA GLY A 369 -12.06 36.38 -36.21
C GLY A 369 -11.72 36.91 -34.82
N ASP A 370 -12.61 37.65 -34.17
CA ASP A 370 -12.43 38.05 -32.77
C ASP A 370 -12.43 36.82 -31.84
N ASP A 371 -11.74 36.94 -30.70
CA ASP A 371 -11.66 35.87 -29.70
C ASP A 371 -13.04 35.42 -29.21
N LEU A 372 -13.26 34.10 -29.21
CA LEU A 372 -14.55 33.51 -28.87
C LEU A 372 -14.92 33.79 -27.42
N GLN A 373 -13.99 33.61 -26.49
CA GLN A 373 -14.27 33.76 -25.06
C GLN A 373 -14.63 35.21 -24.71
N SER A 374 -13.78 36.16 -25.12
CA SER A 374 -14.01 37.60 -24.95
C SER A 374 -15.33 38.04 -25.57
N THR A 375 -15.64 37.59 -26.79
CA THR A 375 -16.88 37.96 -27.48
C THR A 375 -18.13 37.44 -26.76
N LEU A 376 -18.08 36.22 -26.20
CA LEU A 376 -19.20 35.64 -25.43
C LEU A 376 -19.38 36.31 -24.06
N GLU A 377 -18.30 36.67 -23.38
CA GLU A 377 -18.32 37.39 -22.10
C GLU A 377 -18.91 38.80 -22.26
N GLU A 378 -18.51 39.52 -23.30
CA GLU A 378 -19.07 40.84 -23.62
C GLU A 378 -20.56 40.76 -24.01
N LEU A 379 -20.94 39.74 -24.79
CA LEU A 379 -22.34 39.51 -25.15
C LEU A 379 -23.21 39.24 -23.92
N GLU A 380 -22.75 38.38 -23.00
CA GLU A 380 -23.49 38.11 -21.76
C GLU A 380 -23.60 39.35 -20.89
N THR A 381 -22.49 40.10 -20.75
CA THR A 381 -22.45 41.33 -19.97
C THR A 381 -23.44 42.36 -20.52
N ALA A 382 -23.47 42.55 -21.84
CA ALA A 382 -24.42 43.42 -22.51
C ALA A 382 -25.87 42.94 -22.38
N ALA A 383 -26.11 41.62 -22.38
CA ALA A 383 -27.45 41.06 -22.21
C ALA A 383 -27.98 41.26 -20.78
N ARG A 384 -27.14 41.10 -19.75
CA ARG A 384 -27.49 41.26 -18.33
C ARG A 384 -27.92 42.68 -17.95
N ILE A 385 -27.51 43.69 -18.71
CA ILE A 385 -27.90 45.10 -18.49
C ILE A 385 -29.40 45.33 -18.77
N HIS A 386 -30.04 44.48 -19.58
CA HIS A 386 -31.44 44.69 -19.95
C HIS A 386 -32.39 44.43 -18.75
N PRO A 387 -33.36 45.31 -18.44
CA PRO A 387 -34.25 45.18 -17.27
C PRO A 387 -35.12 43.91 -17.23
N GLN A 388 -35.26 43.22 -18.36
CA GLN A 388 -36.04 41.99 -18.53
C GLN A 388 -35.15 40.80 -18.90
N PHE A 389 -33.88 40.85 -18.52
CA PHE A 389 -32.96 39.74 -18.74
C PHE A 389 -33.46 38.50 -18.01
N ASN A 390 -33.47 37.37 -18.71
CA ASN A 390 -33.87 36.07 -18.17
C ASN A 390 -32.63 35.18 -18.11
N GLU A 391 -32.19 34.84 -16.88
CA GLU A 391 -31.03 33.99 -16.63
C GLU A 391 -31.22 32.56 -17.16
N GLU A 392 -32.47 32.12 -17.32
CA GLU A 392 -32.85 30.82 -17.90
C GLU A 392 -33.26 30.94 -19.38
N GLY A 393 -33.05 32.13 -19.97
CA GLY A 393 -33.49 32.47 -21.31
C GLY A 393 -32.75 31.71 -22.42
N SER A 394 -33.38 31.64 -23.59
CA SER A 394 -32.89 30.95 -24.80
C SER A 394 -31.48 31.39 -25.26
N LEU A 395 -31.07 32.62 -24.93
CA LEU A 395 -29.73 33.15 -25.21
C LEU A 395 -28.69 32.53 -24.26
N ILE A 396 -28.91 32.60 -22.96
CA ILE A 396 -27.98 32.08 -21.93
C ILE A 396 -27.78 30.58 -22.08
N ASN A 397 -28.85 29.87 -22.41
CA ASN A 397 -28.78 28.46 -22.75
C ASN A 397 -27.80 28.18 -23.91
N ARG A 398 -27.83 28.96 -24.99
CA ARG A 398 -26.86 28.79 -26.09
C ARG A 398 -25.44 29.17 -25.69
N LEU A 399 -25.26 30.24 -24.91
CA LEU A 399 -23.92 30.64 -24.41
C LEU A 399 -23.30 29.57 -23.52
N ASN A 400 -24.10 28.97 -22.63
CA ASN A 400 -23.67 27.86 -21.78
C ASN A 400 -23.29 26.62 -22.61
N CYS A 401 -24.06 26.33 -23.67
CA CYS A 401 -23.73 25.26 -24.61
C CYS A 401 -22.38 25.46 -25.29
N ILE A 402 -22.09 26.70 -25.76
CA ILE A 402 -20.83 27.03 -26.41
C ILE A 402 -19.66 26.91 -25.42
N ARG A 403 -19.79 27.45 -24.21
CA ARG A 403 -18.76 27.40 -23.16
C ARG A 403 -18.39 25.99 -22.76
N TYR A 404 -19.38 25.12 -22.63
CA TYR A 404 -19.16 23.71 -22.31
C TYR A 404 -18.21 23.05 -23.29
N HIS A 405 -18.48 23.17 -24.60
CA HIS A 405 -17.62 22.57 -25.63
C HIS A 405 -16.27 23.27 -25.77
N TYR A 406 -16.20 24.58 -25.52
CA TYR A 406 -14.93 25.30 -25.50
C TYR A 406 -14.01 24.80 -24.37
N GLN A 407 -14.57 24.60 -23.16
CA GLN A 407 -13.83 24.08 -22.00
C GLN A 407 -13.42 22.61 -22.18
N GLU A 408 -14.26 21.79 -22.82
CA GLU A 408 -13.95 20.39 -23.14
C GLU A 408 -12.75 20.29 -24.09
N LYS A 409 -12.69 21.14 -25.14
CA LYS A 409 -11.53 21.20 -26.04
C LYS A 409 -10.28 21.72 -25.35
N ALA A 410 -10.39 22.73 -24.49
CA ALA A 410 -9.26 23.24 -23.73
C ALA A 410 -8.70 22.18 -22.77
N ALA A 411 -9.57 21.41 -22.11
CA ALA A 411 -9.17 20.30 -21.23
C ALA A 411 -8.52 19.15 -22.02
N PHE A 412 -9.05 18.82 -23.21
CA PHE A 412 -8.46 17.81 -24.10
C PHE A 412 -7.09 18.25 -24.64
N ALA A 413 -6.95 19.50 -25.09
CA ALA A 413 -5.67 20.04 -25.56
C ALA A 413 -4.59 20.05 -24.46
N ALA A 414 -4.96 20.45 -23.24
CA ALA A 414 -4.05 20.40 -22.09
C ALA A 414 -3.59 18.98 -21.76
N SER A 415 -4.47 17.98 -21.90
CA SER A 415 -4.09 16.56 -21.70
C SER A 415 -3.17 16.00 -22.79
N MET A 416 -3.11 16.62 -23.97
CA MET A 416 -2.21 16.21 -25.06
C MET A 416 -0.84 16.91 -25.01
N GLU A 417 -0.73 18.08 -24.38
CA GLU A 417 0.55 18.78 -24.19
C GLU A 417 1.45 18.10 -23.14
N ASP A 418 0.86 17.40 -22.16
CA ASP A 418 1.59 16.63 -21.14
C ASP A 418 2.13 15.27 -21.66
N GLU A 419 1.77 14.85 -22.89
CA GLU A 419 2.21 13.58 -23.50
C GLU A 419 3.29 13.70 -24.60
N VAL A 420 3.93 14.86 -24.78
CA VAL A 420 5.07 15.00 -25.72
C VAL A 420 6.41 15.12 -24.98
N PRO A 421 7.22 14.05 -24.87
CA PRO A 421 8.60 14.17 -24.41
C PRO A 421 9.40 14.98 -25.41
N SER A 422 10.16 15.95 -24.91
CA SER A 422 11.12 16.77 -25.65
C SER A 422 12.26 15.92 -26.25
N LEU A 423 11.99 15.24 -27.36
CA LEU A 423 13.02 14.72 -28.25
C LEU A 423 13.51 15.88 -29.13
N ASN A 424 14.48 16.64 -28.63
CA ASN A 424 15.44 17.40 -29.43
C ASN A 424 16.56 17.96 -28.54
N THR A 425 17.66 17.22 -28.42
CA THR A 425 19.04 17.74 -28.48
C THR A 425 20.03 16.57 -28.47
N PHE A 426 20.17 15.88 -29.60
CA PHE A 426 21.44 15.23 -29.98
C PHE A 426 21.65 15.48 -31.47
N GLY A 427 22.54 16.43 -31.77
CA GLY A 427 22.92 16.80 -33.12
C GLY A 427 23.84 18.02 -33.08
N GLY A 428 25.14 17.78 -33.07
CA GLY A 428 26.15 18.85 -33.07
C GLY A 428 27.55 18.29 -32.82
N SER A 429 28.07 17.65 -33.87
CA SER A 429 29.48 17.31 -34.11
C SER A 429 30.47 18.43 -33.80
#